data_AF-A0A7X9PFZ6-F1
#
_entry.id   AF-A0A7X9PFZ6-F1
#
_cell.length_a   1.000
_cell.length_b   1.000
_cell.length_c   1.000
_cell.angle_alpha   90.00
_cell.angle_beta   90.00
_cell.angle_gamma   90.00
#
_symmetry.space_group_name_H-M   'P 1'
#
loop_
_entity.id
_entity.type
_entity.pdbx_description
1 polymer ?
#
loop_
_entity_poly.entity_id
_entity_poly.type
_entity_poly.pdbx_seq_one_letter_code
_entity_poly.pdbx_strand_id
1 'polypeptide(L)'
;MNHKKSNPLYDIIRKAHEQNWCVTPYCTTCGSREYRNAIKELSGPLGGGLADALADIDLQEISLLPNWQDALLVAIMDLPISQQVDGVLEAWLPKMSDHVVFADLILYKIVHYMRKDNVMRNNWIERCIDIAINSRNFSLIESLLLVLRREAWNYRKL
;
A
#
# COMPACT_ATOMS: atom_id res chain seq x y z
N MET A 1 8.10 28.82 -6.63
CA MET A 1 7.96 27.63 -5.78
C MET A 1 6.57 27.07 -6.01
N ASN A 2 6.44 25.95 -6.72
CA ASN A 2 5.14 25.31 -6.90
C ASN A 2 4.69 24.80 -5.53
N HIS A 3 3.61 25.37 -4.99
CA HIS A 3 2.90 24.74 -3.88
C HIS A 3 2.37 23.40 -4.39
N LYS A 4 3.13 22.33 -4.18
CA LYS A 4 2.66 20.94 -4.38
C LYS A 4 1.43 20.82 -3.48
N LYS A 5 0.25 20.67 -4.09
CA LYS A 5 -1.01 20.54 -3.35
C LYS A 5 -0.85 19.32 -2.43
N SER A 6 -1.00 19.51 -1.11
CA SER A 6 -0.90 18.41 -0.14
C SER A 6 -1.86 17.32 -0.56
N ASN A 7 -1.39 16.08 -0.63
CA ASN A 7 -2.24 14.94 -0.94
C ASN A 7 -3.31 14.84 0.17
N PRO A 8 -4.61 14.82 -0.18
CA PRO A 8 -5.68 14.89 0.81
C PRO A 8 -5.67 13.72 1.80
N LEU A 9 -5.14 12.56 1.41
CA LEU A 9 -4.96 11.44 2.34
C LEU A 9 -3.96 11.78 3.44
N TYR A 10 -2.91 12.54 3.15
CA TYR A 10 -1.92 12.93 4.16
C TYR A 10 -2.54 13.81 5.24
N ASP A 11 -3.46 14.71 4.85
CA ASP A 11 -4.17 15.56 5.79
C ASP A 11 -5.08 14.73 6.72
N ILE A 12 -5.72 13.67 6.19
CA ILE A 12 -6.51 12.73 7.00
C ILE A 12 -5.61 11.96 7.97
N ILE A 13 -4.45 11.46 7.53
CA ILE A 13 -3.51 10.72 8.40
C ILE A 13 -2.98 11.61 9.53
N ARG A 14 -2.61 12.86 9.22
CA ARG A 14 -2.16 13.83 10.24
C ARG A 14 -3.27 14.12 11.25
N LYS A 15 -4.48 14.38 10.76
CA LYS A 15 -5.66 14.60 11.62
C LYS A 15 -5.95 13.39 12.51
N ALA A 16 -5.83 12.18 11.97
CA ALA A 16 -6.02 10.96 12.75
C ALA A 16 -5.02 10.87 13.91
N HIS A 17 -3.77 11.25 13.69
CA HIS A 17 -2.78 11.31 14.76
C HIS A 17 -3.08 12.41 15.78
N GLU A 18 -3.34 13.64 15.33
CA GLU A 18 -3.66 14.78 16.20
C GLU A 18 -4.88 14.53 17.09
N GLN A 19 -5.87 13.80 16.57
CA GLN A 19 -7.13 13.51 17.26
C GLN A 19 -7.15 12.11 17.90
N ASN A 20 -6.04 11.37 17.88
CA ASN A 20 -5.94 10.00 18.39
C ASN A 20 -6.99 9.03 17.82
N TRP A 21 -7.33 9.18 16.54
CA TRP A 21 -8.18 8.23 15.84
C TRP A 21 -7.46 6.90 15.65
N CYS A 22 -8.17 5.79 15.87
CA CYS A 22 -7.65 4.47 15.56
C CYS A 22 -7.51 4.30 14.05
N VAL A 23 -6.31 3.90 13.61
CA VAL A 23 -6.01 3.55 12.21
C VAL A 23 -5.68 2.07 12.03
N THR A 24 -5.74 1.28 13.11
CA THR A 24 -5.37 -0.14 13.08
C THR A 24 -6.28 -0.94 12.15
N PRO A 25 -5.73 -1.67 11.17
CA PRO A 25 -6.49 -2.58 10.33
C PRO A 25 -7.23 -3.64 11.16
N TYR A 26 -8.46 -3.98 10.77
CA TYR A 26 -9.28 -5.01 11.43
C TYR A 26 -9.53 -4.80 12.94
N CYS A 27 -9.43 -3.58 13.46
CA CYS A 27 -9.73 -3.29 14.86
C CYS A 27 -11.17 -3.69 15.22
N THR A 28 -11.35 -4.71 16.06
CA THR A 28 -12.68 -5.19 16.46
C THR A 28 -13.30 -4.36 17.59
N THR A 29 -12.54 -3.48 18.23
CA THR A 29 -13.02 -2.64 19.35
C THR A 29 -13.76 -1.41 18.86
N CYS A 30 -13.15 -0.62 17.98
CA CYS A 30 -13.74 0.63 17.45
C CYS A 30 -13.92 0.63 15.93
N GLY A 31 -13.43 -0.39 15.22
CA GLY A 31 -13.53 -0.46 13.77
C GLY A 31 -12.72 0.59 13.01
N SER A 32 -11.89 1.40 13.68
CA SER A 32 -11.25 2.57 13.08
C SER A 32 -12.28 3.54 12.48
N ARG A 33 -13.42 3.69 13.15
CA ARG A 33 -14.63 4.34 12.62
C ARG A 33 -14.40 5.78 12.15
N GLU A 34 -13.74 6.60 12.96
CA GLU A 34 -13.49 8.01 12.66
C GLU A 34 -12.61 8.17 11.41
N TYR A 35 -11.53 7.40 11.35
CA TYR A 35 -10.61 7.39 10.22
C TYR A 35 -11.30 6.91 8.94
N ARG A 36 -12.06 5.80 9.02
CA ARG A 36 -12.83 5.27 7.87
C ARG A 36 -13.90 6.23 7.38
N ASN A 37 -14.56 6.97 8.27
CA ASN A 37 -15.53 7.99 7.87
C ASN A 37 -14.85 9.09 7.06
N ALA A 38 -13.68 9.59 7.49
CA ALA A 38 -12.92 10.59 6.74
C ALA A 38 -12.43 10.05 5.38
N ILE A 39 -11.98 8.79 5.34
CA ILE A 39 -11.65 8.11 4.07
C ILE A 39 -12.87 8.03 3.15
N LYS A 40 -14.03 7.67 3.69
CA LYS A 40 -15.27 7.54 2.93
C LYS A 40 -15.72 8.88 2.32
N GLU A 41 -15.55 9.98 3.05
CA GLU A 41 -15.80 11.32 2.54
C GLU A 41 -14.86 11.65 1.36
N LEU A 42 -13.56 11.33 1.48
CA LEU A 42 -12.60 11.50 0.39
C LEU A 42 -12.88 10.60 -0.82
N SER A 43 -13.28 9.35 -0.56
CA SER A 43 -13.62 8.35 -1.58
C SER A 43 -14.75 8.80 -2.50
N GLY A 44 -15.76 9.46 -1.93
CA GLY A 44 -17.02 9.73 -2.64
C GLY A 44 -17.78 8.44 -2.99
N PRO A 45 -18.86 8.53 -3.79
CA PRO A 45 -19.77 7.40 -4.04
C PRO A 45 -19.14 6.20 -4.75
N LEU A 46 -18.10 6.43 -5.56
CA LEU A 46 -17.49 5.41 -6.42
C LEU A 46 -16.02 5.13 -6.07
N GLY A 47 -15.46 5.69 -5.00
CA GLY A 47 -14.04 5.45 -4.64
C GLY A 47 -13.01 6.31 -5.37
N GLY A 48 -13.43 7.09 -6.37
CA GLY A 48 -12.50 7.82 -7.25
C GLY A 48 -11.55 8.75 -6.51
N GLY A 49 -12.05 9.58 -5.59
CA GLY A 49 -11.20 10.54 -4.88
C GLY A 49 -10.14 9.89 -3.98
N LEU A 50 -10.45 8.73 -3.42
CA LEU A 50 -9.48 7.94 -2.63
C LEU A 50 -8.49 7.22 -3.53
N ALA A 51 -8.94 6.63 -4.63
CA ALA A 51 -8.07 5.96 -5.60
C ALA A 51 -7.05 6.93 -6.20
N ASP A 52 -7.49 8.13 -6.58
CA ASP A 52 -6.63 9.20 -7.10
C ASP A 52 -5.61 9.64 -6.04
N ALA A 53 -6.07 9.86 -4.80
CA ALA A 53 -5.19 10.22 -3.70
C ALA A 53 -4.15 9.13 -3.41
N LEU A 54 -4.53 7.85 -3.45
CA LEU A 54 -3.60 6.74 -3.28
C LEU A 54 -2.59 6.68 -4.42
N ALA A 55 -3.02 6.78 -5.68
CA ALA A 55 -2.13 6.74 -6.84
C ALA A 55 -1.09 7.87 -6.83
N ASP A 56 -1.48 9.06 -6.36
CA ASP A 56 -0.62 10.24 -6.26
C ASP A 56 0.28 10.27 -5.00
N ILE A 57 0.34 9.18 -4.23
CA ILE A 57 1.28 9.09 -3.10
C ILE A 57 2.73 9.23 -3.59
N ASP A 58 3.45 10.02 -2.82
CA ASP A 58 4.90 10.10 -2.76
C ASP A 58 5.38 9.17 -1.63
N LEU A 59 6.12 8.11 -2.00
CA LEU A 59 6.51 7.05 -1.07
C LEU A 59 7.48 7.52 0.02
N GLN A 60 8.22 8.61 -0.23
CA GLN A 60 9.07 9.21 0.79
C GLN A 60 8.24 10.03 1.78
N GLU A 61 7.36 10.89 1.28
CA GLU A 61 6.54 11.76 2.14
C GLU A 61 5.60 10.96 3.04
N ILE A 62 4.92 9.91 2.52
CA ILE A 62 4.00 9.10 3.35
C ILE A 62 4.73 8.38 4.48
N SER A 63 5.97 7.95 4.25
CA SER A 63 6.76 7.21 5.24
C SER A 63 7.13 8.04 6.48
N LEU A 64 7.03 9.37 6.38
CA LEU A 64 7.28 10.31 7.48
C LEU A 64 6.04 10.55 8.33
N LEU A 65 4.86 10.08 7.91
CA LEU A 65 3.61 10.25 8.64
C LEU A 65 3.49 9.22 9.78
N PRO A 66 2.89 9.60 10.92
CA PRO A 66 2.66 8.67 12.02
C PRO A 66 1.72 7.54 11.60
N ASN A 67 2.06 6.31 12.01
CA ASN A 67 1.26 5.10 11.75
C ASN A 67 0.87 4.90 10.27
N TRP A 68 1.70 5.38 9.34
CA TRP A 68 1.36 5.42 7.92
C TRP A 68 1.04 4.04 7.32
N GLN A 69 1.68 2.97 7.79
CA GLN A 69 1.47 1.61 7.26
C GLN A 69 0.04 1.14 7.50
N ASP A 70 -0.42 1.26 8.74
CA ASP A 70 -1.77 0.89 9.17
C ASP A 70 -2.82 1.79 8.50
N ALA A 71 -2.56 3.09 8.49
CA ALA A 71 -3.44 4.08 7.88
C ALA A 71 -3.58 3.86 6.36
N LEU A 72 -2.48 3.55 5.67
CA LEU A 72 -2.47 3.20 4.25
C LEU A 72 -3.22 1.89 4.00
N LEU A 73 -2.99 0.86 4.81
CA LEU A 73 -3.66 -0.43 4.63
C LEU A 73 -5.18 -0.31 4.79
N VAL A 74 -5.65 0.44 5.79
CA VAL A 74 -7.10 0.73 5.92
C VAL A 74 -7.63 1.51 4.72
N ALA A 75 -6.88 2.49 4.20
CA ALA A 75 -7.29 3.23 3.00
C ALA A 75 -7.41 2.34 1.75
N ILE A 76 -6.47 1.42 1.53
CA ILE A 76 -6.54 0.46 0.40
C ILE A 76 -7.71 -0.51 0.58
N MET A 77 -7.91 -1.04 1.79
CA MET A 77 -8.99 -1.98 2.09
C MET A 77 -10.39 -1.37 1.87
N ASP A 78 -10.50 -0.04 1.96
CA ASP A 78 -11.77 0.68 1.85
C ASP A 78 -12.05 1.19 0.43
N LEU A 79 -11.20 0.84 -0.54
CA LEU A 79 -11.52 1.02 -1.95
C LEU A 79 -12.68 0.09 -2.34
N PRO A 80 -13.80 0.64 -2.85
CA PRO A 80 -15.00 -0.15 -3.13
C PRO A 80 -14.87 -1.05 -4.37
N ILE A 81 -13.93 -0.79 -5.28
CA ILE A 81 -13.80 -1.47 -6.57
C ILE A 81 -12.41 -2.09 -6.68
N SER A 82 -12.34 -3.40 -6.93
CA SER A 82 -11.06 -4.13 -7.04
C SER A 82 -10.11 -3.56 -8.09
N GLN A 83 -10.64 -3.06 -9.21
CA GLN A 83 -9.86 -2.46 -10.30
C GLN A 83 -9.17 -1.16 -9.87
N GLN A 84 -9.67 -0.48 -8.83
CA GLN A 84 -8.98 0.69 -8.27
C GLN A 84 -7.70 0.28 -7.56
N VAL A 85 -7.70 -0.87 -6.88
CA VAL A 85 -6.48 -1.41 -6.26
C VAL A 85 -5.44 -1.70 -7.33
N ASP A 86 -5.83 -2.35 -8.44
CA ASP A 86 -4.92 -2.62 -9.56
C ASP A 86 -4.33 -1.31 -10.14
N GLY A 87 -5.15 -0.28 -10.35
CA GLY A 87 -4.67 1.01 -10.86
C GLY A 87 -3.74 1.76 -9.89
N VAL A 88 -4.01 1.69 -8.59
CA VAL A 88 -3.14 2.24 -7.55
C VAL A 88 -1.79 1.50 -7.52
N LEU A 89 -1.83 0.18 -7.57
CA LEU A 89 -0.65 -0.67 -7.63
C LEU A 89 0.18 -0.39 -8.89
N GLU A 90 -0.46 -0.16 -10.03
CA GLU A 90 0.22 0.22 -11.27
C GLU A 90 0.94 1.57 -11.13
N ALA A 91 0.29 2.56 -10.52
CA ALA A 91 0.87 3.89 -10.30
C ALA A 91 2.09 3.89 -9.35
N TRP A 92 2.16 2.94 -8.42
CA TRP A 92 3.27 2.80 -7.47
C TRP A 92 4.43 1.97 -7.98
N LEU A 93 4.20 1.04 -8.90
CA LEU A 93 5.22 0.15 -9.46
C LEU A 93 6.49 0.87 -9.94
N PRO A 94 6.44 2.00 -10.67
CA PRO A 94 7.67 2.71 -11.07
C PRO A 94 8.37 3.43 -9.90
N LYS A 95 7.65 3.73 -8.81
CA LYS A 95 8.15 4.53 -7.67
C LYS A 95 8.87 3.67 -6.62
N MET A 96 8.67 2.35 -6.59
CA MET A 96 9.01 1.51 -5.43
C MET A 96 10.49 1.10 -5.28
N SER A 97 11.37 1.33 -6.27
CA SER A 97 12.73 0.75 -6.30
C SER A 97 13.54 1.01 -5.04
N ASP A 98 13.42 2.21 -4.49
CA ASP A 98 14.21 2.68 -3.34
C ASP A 98 13.42 2.58 -2.02
N HIS A 99 12.20 2.03 -2.06
CA HIS A 99 11.28 2.00 -0.93
C HIS A 99 11.00 0.56 -0.48
N VAL A 100 12.04 -0.15 -0.05
CA VAL A 100 12.00 -1.57 0.32
C VAL A 100 10.91 -1.89 1.34
N VAL A 101 10.77 -1.08 2.39
CA VAL A 101 9.75 -1.27 3.44
C VAL A 101 8.33 -1.14 2.88
N PHE A 102 8.12 -0.19 1.96
CA PHE A 102 6.84 -0.02 1.29
C PHE A 102 6.52 -1.21 0.39
N ALA A 103 7.51 -1.63 -0.43
CA ALA A 103 7.39 -2.79 -1.30
C ALA A 103 7.04 -4.05 -0.52
N ASP A 104 7.72 -4.28 0.61
CA ASP A 104 7.48 -5.43 1.49
C ASP A 104 6.08 -5.42 2.10
N LEU A 105 5.65 -4.27 2.63
CA LEU A 105 4.30 -4.09 3.17
C LEU A 105 3.22 -4.43 2.14
N ILE A 106 3.29 -3.83 0.95
CA ILE A 106 2.29 -4.02 -0.11
C ILE A 106 2.35 -5.45 -0.65
N LEU A 107 3.54 -6.02 -0.80
CA LEU A 107 3.72 -7.41 -1.21
C LEU A 107 3.00 -8.36 -0.26
N TYR A 108 3.26 -8.24 1.03
CA TYR A 108 2.72 -9.16 2.03
C TYR A 108 1.23 -8.94 2.31
N LYS A 109 0.78 -7.68 2.39
CA LYS A 109 -0.60 -7.36 2.82
C LYS A 109 -1.61 -7.33 1.68
N ILE A 110 -1.19 -7.02 0.46
CA ILE A 110 -2.08 -6.85 -0.69
C ILE A 110 -1.79 -7.90 -1.76
N VAL A 111 -0.58 -7.89 -2.33
CA VAL A 111 -0.22 -8.71 -3.50
C VAL A 111 -0.30 -10.21 -3.19
N HIS A 112 0.05 -10.62 -1.96
CA HIS A 112 -0.05 -12.01 -1.49
C HIS A 112 -1.45 -12.61 -1.70
N TYR A 113 -2.50 -11.82 -1.54
CA TYR A 113 -3.89 -12.27 -1.59
C TYR A 113 -4.52 -12.10 -2.98
N MET A 114 -3.82 -11.50 -3.94
CA MET A 114 -4.28 -11.40 -5.32
C MET A 114 -4.24 -12.76 -6.02
N ARG A 115 -5.11 -12.94 -7.01
CA ARG A 115 -5.15 -14.18 -7.82
C ARG A 115 -3.81 -14.40 -8.54
N LYS A 116 -3.39 -15.66 -8.65
CA LYS A 116 -2.11 -16.02 -9.31
C LYS A 116 -2.04 -15.64 -10.78
N ASP A 117 -3.17 -15.63 -11.48
CA ASP A 117 -3.29 -15.25 -12.89
C ASP A 117 -3.43 -13.73 -13.10
N ASN A 118 -3.44 -12.93 -12.02
CA ASN A 118 -3.47 -11.48 -12.14
C ASN A 118 -2.10 -10.95 -12.61
N VAL A 119 -2.10 -10.19 -13.70
CA VAL A 119 -0.89 -9.63 -14.31
C VAL A 119 -0.21 -8.63 -13.38
N MET A 120 -0.97 -7.78 -12.70
CA MET A 120 -0.44 -6.80 -11.75
C MET A 120 0.31 -7.47 -10.60
N ARG A 121 -0.24 -8.57 -10.06
CA ARG A 121 0.41 -9.38 -9.03
C ARG A 121 1.79 -9.85 -9.49
N ASN A 122 1.89 -10.38 -10.70
CA ASN A 122 3.14 -10.95 -11.21
C ASN A 122 4.18 -9.85 -11.47
N ASN A 123 3.76 -8.71 -12.04
CA ASN A 123 4.62 -7.54 -12.22
C ASN A 123 5.18 -7.03 -10.88
N TRP A 124 4.33 -6.98 -9.84
CA TRP A 124 4.75 -6.60 -8.48
C TRP A 124 5.76 -7.57 -7.89
N ILE A 125 5.54 -8.88 -8.03
CA ILE A 125 6.47 -9.89 -7.54
C ILE A 125 7.82 -9.78 -8.25
N GLU A 126 7.83 -9.69 -9.58
CA GLU A 126 9.07 -9.51 -10.34
C GLU A 126 9.85 -8.28 -9.87
N ARG A 127 9.14 -7.16 -9.65
CA ARG A 127 9.76 -5.95 -9.15
C ARG A 127 10.32 -6.09 -7.74
N CYS A 128 9.60 -6.77 -6.85
CA CYS A 128 10.07 -7.07 -5.50
C CYS A 128 11.29 -8.00 -5.51
N ILE A 129 11.38 -8.96 -6.43
CA ILE A 129 12.55 -9.83 -6.59
C ILE A 129 13.79 -8.99 -6.92
N ASP A 130 13.68 -8.07 -7.88
CA ASP A 130 14.80 -7.17 -8.23
C ASP A 130 15.25 -6.34 -7.03
N ILE A 131 14.29 -5.79 -6.27
CA ILE A 131 14.60 -5.03 -5.05
C ILE A 131 15.28 -5.91 -4.00
N ALA A 132 14.79 -7.13 -3.79
CA ALA A 132 15.33 -8.06 -2.81
C ALA A 132 16.78 -8.47 -3.14
N ILE A 133 17.06 -8.77 -4.41
CA ILE A 133 18.42 -9.12 -4.88
C ILE A 133 19.39 -7.95 -4.65
N ASN A 134 18.97 -6.73 -4.99
CA ASN A 134 19.83 -5.55 -4.91
C ASN A 134 20.05 -5.07 -3.46
N SER A 135 18.98 -5.04 -2.66
CA SER A 135 19.03 -4.54 -1.28
C SER A 135 19.50 -5.60 -0.27
N ARG A 136 19.39 -6.90 -0.61
CA ARG A 136 19.57 -8.03 0.32
C ARG A 136 18.72 -7.91 1.59
N ASN A 137 17.54 -7.32 1.48
CA ASN A 137 16.65 -7.13 2.61
C ASN A 137 15.94 -8.45 2.96
N PHE A 138 16.24 -8.98 4.16
CA PHE A 138 15.70 -10.26 4.61
C PHE A 138 14.18 -10.28 4.76
N SER A 139 13.57 -9.18 5.21
CA SER A 139 12.11 -9.09 5.38
C SER A 139 11.39 -9.26 4.03
N LEU A 140 11.85 -8.53 3.02
CA LEU A 140 11.30 -8.64 1.67
C LEU A 140 11.52 -10.04 1.06
N ILE A 141 12.69 -10.66 1.31
CA ILE A 141 12.96 -12.04 0.87
C ILE A 141 11.98 -13.02 1.54
N GLU A 142 11.76 -12.90 2.84
CA GLU A 142 10.80 -13.74 3.58
C GLU A 142 9.38 -13.57 3.02
N SER A 143 8.92 -12.34 2.82
CA SER A 143 7.63 -12.05 2.18
C SER A 143 7.52 -12.67 0.79
N LEU A 144 8.57 -12.58 -0.05
CA LEU A 144 8.61 -13.22 -1.36
C LEU A 144 8.50 -14.75 -1.26
N LEU A 145 9.22 -15.38 -0.34
CA LEU A 145 9.14 -16.83 -0.10
C LEU A 145 7.73 -17.24 0.34
N LEU A 146 7.06 -16.45 1.18
CA LEU A 146 5.69 -16.71 1.61
C LEU A 146 4.68 -16.55 0.47
N VAL A 147 4.87 -15.56 -0.41
CA VAL A 147 4.02 -15.29 -1.58
C VAL A 147 4.19 -16.35 -2.66
N LEU A 148 5.43 -16.74 -2.97
CA LEU A 148 5.76 -17.70 -4.03
C LEU A 148 5.59 -19.16 -3.58
N ARG A 149 5.86 -19.46 -2.31
CA ARG A 149 5.87 -20.82 -1.75
C ARG A 149 6.74 -21.76 -2.61
N ARG A 150 6.13 -22.78 -3.22
CA ARG A 150 6.83 -23.74 -4.11
C ARG A 150 7.28 -23.12 -5.42
N GLU A 151 6.74 -21.98 -5.83
CA GLU A 151 7.18 -21.32 -7.07
C GLU A 151 8.51 -20.57 -6.88
N ALA A 152 8.97 -20.39 -5.63
CA ALA A 152 10.27 -19.77 -5.34
C ALA A 152 11.43 -20.53 -5.98
N TRP A 153 11.31 -21.86 -6.15
CA TRP A 153 12.30 -22.70 -6.83
C TRP A 153 12.56 -22.30 -8.29
N ASN A 154 11.62 -21.60 -8.93
CA ASN A 154 11.78 -21.09 -10.29
C ASN A 154 12.71 -19.86 -10.33
N TYR A 155 12.93 -19.20 -9.18
CA TYR A 155 13.70 -17.97 -9.05
C TYR A 155 15.03 -18.24 -8.36
N ARG A 156 15.97 -18.88 -9.06
CA ARG A 156 17.29 -19.33 -8.54
C ARG A 156 18.18 -18.22 -7.94
N LYS A 157 17.80 -16.95 -8.08
CA LYS A 157 18.55 -15.79 -7.59
C LYS A 157 18.04 -15.27 -6.23
N LEU A 158 16.86 -15.71 -5.80
CA LEU A 158 16.38 -15.58 -4.42
C LEU A 158 17.00 -16.68 -3.56
#